data_AF-A0A327SV07-F1
#
_entry.id   AF-A0A327SV07-F1
#
_cell.length_a   1.000
_cell.length_b   1.000
_cell.length_c   1.000
_cell.angle_alpha   90.00
_cell.angle_beta   90.00
_cell.angle_gamma   90.00
#
_symmetry.space_group_name_H-M   'P 1'
#
loop_
_entity.id
_entity.type
_entity.pdbx_description
1 polymer ?
#
loop_
_entity_poly.entity_id
_entity_poly.type
_entity_poly.pdbx_seq_one_letter_code
_entity_poly.pdbx_strand_id
1 'polypeptide(L)' 'MSMGDKVENTGDKLKGAVKKNVGKAVGNERLEAEGRADQAKGDLKQAKENVKDAFRN' A
#
# COMPACT_ATOMS: atom_id res chain seq x y z
N MET A 1 -1.36 6.72 -21.53
CA MET A 1 -0.91 5.99 -20.33
C MET A 1 0.18 5.03 -20.79
N SER A 2 1.43 5.33 -20.46
CA SER A 2 2.59 4.63 -21.02
C SER A 2 2.73 3.25 -20.38
N MET A 3 3.30 2.28 -21.11
CA MET A 3 3.55 0.93 -20.58
C MET A 3 4.44 0.96 -19.33
N GLY A 4 5.27 2.00 -19.16
CA GLY A 4 6.08 2.26 -17.96
C GLY A 4 5.23 2.43 -16.70
N ASP A 5 4.14 3.21 -16.75
CA ASP A 5 3.24 3.43 -15.60
C ASP A 5 2.55 2.13 -15.18
N LYS A 6 2.24 1.26 -16.15
CA LYS A 6 1.58 -0.03 -15.90
C LYS A 6 2.54 -1.04 -15.29
N VAL A 7 3.81 -1.02 -15.70
CA VAL A 7 4.86 -1.87 -15.15
C VAL A 7 5.27 -1.42 -13.75
N GLU A 8 5.36 -0.12 -13.49
CA GLU A 8 5.67 0.42 -12.16
C GLU A 8 4.54 0.12 -11.16
N ASN A 9 3.29 0.36 -11.56
CA ASN A 9 2.12 0.05 -10.72
C ASN A 9 1.91 -1.47 -10.53
N THR A 10 2.28 -2.28 -11.53
CA THR A 10 2.27 -3.75 -11.41
C THR A 10 3.44 -4.23 -10.57
N GLY A 11 4.60 -3.58 -10.67
CA GLY A 11 5.82 -3.85 -9.92
C GLY A 11 5.67 -3.56 -8.44
N ASP A 12 5.04 -2.45 -8.05
CA ASP A 12 4.73 -2.15 -6.65
C ASP A 12 3.67 -3.09 -6.08
N LYS A 13 2.65 -3.45 -6.86
CA LYS A 13 1.67 -4.48 -6.47
C LYS A 13 2.32 -5.85 -6.31
N LEU A 14 3.20 -6.24 -7.23
CA LEU A 14 3.97 -7.49 -7.14
C LEU A 14 4.91 -7.46 -5.94
N LYS A 15 5.64 -6.37 -5.72
CA LYS A 15 6.56 -6.21 -4.59
C LYS A 15 5.82 -6.24 -3.26
N GLY A 16 4.65 -5.63 -3.20
CA GLY A 16 3.75 -5.69 -2.04
C GLY A 16 3.21 -7.10 -1.81
N ALA A 17 2.73 -7.77 -2.85
CA ALA A 17 2.25 -9.16 -2.78
C ALA A 17 3.37 -10.14 -2.39
N VAL A 18 4.57 -9.95 -2.94
CA VAL A 18 5.77 -10.71 -2.62
C VAL A 18 6.19 -10.47 -1.18
N LYS A 19 6.25 -9.22 -0.70
CA LYS A 19 6.53 -8.93 0.72
C LYS A 19 5.49 -9.55 1.65
N LYS A 20 4.20 -9.55 1.27
CA LYS A 20 3.12 -10.20 2.04
C LYS A 20 3.30 -11.72 2.09
N ASN A 21 3.54 -12.35 0.94
CA ASN A 21 3.68 -13.80 0.85
C ASN A 21 4.99 -14.29 1.46
N VAL A 22 6.11 -13.59 1.24
CA VAL A 22 7.40 -13.89 1.86
C VAL A 22 7.35 -13.62 3.36
N GLY A 23 6.74 -12.52 3.80
CA GLY A 23 6.53 -12.23 5.22
C GLY A 23 5.72 -13.31 5.94
N LYS A 24 4.64 -13.80 5.30
CA LYS A 24 3.86 -14.94 5.80
C LYS A 24 4.64 -16.26 5.77
N ALA A 25 5.36 -16.55 4.69
CA ALA A 25 6.07 -17.82 4.51
C ALA A 25 7.30 -17.94 5.41
N VAL A 26 8.00 -16.83 5.67
CA VAL A 26 9.19 -16.78 6.53
C VAL A 26 8.80 -16.56 8.01
N GLY A 27 7.51 -16.37 8.32
CA GLY A 27 7.05 -16.11 9.69
C GLY A 27 7.65 -14.82 10.28
N ASN A 28 7.90 -13.82 9.44
CA ASN A 28 8.51 -12.58 9.87
C ASN A 28 7.40 -11.58 10.24
N GLU A 29 7.00 -11.62 11.51
CA GLU A 29 5.97 -10.74 12.09
C GLU A 29 6.24 -9.26 11.83
N ARG A 30 7.51 -8.84 11.67
CA ARG A 30 7.85 -7.46 11.34
C ARG A 30 7.38 -7.05 9.93
N LEU A 31 7.54 -7.92 8.94
CA LEU A 31 7.10 -7.64 7.56
C LEU A 31 5.56 -7.60 7.46
N GLU A 32 4.87 -8.46 8.20
CA GLU A 32 3.40 -8.40 8.26
C GLU A 32 2.92 -7.15 9.00
N ALA A 33 3.56 -6.80 10.12
CA ALA A 33 3.25 -5.60 10.89
C ALA A 33 3.52 -4.31 10.10
N GLU A 34 4.66 -4.21 9.40
CA GLU A 34 4.95 -3.09 8.51
C GLU A 34 3.92 -2.98 7.39
N GLY A 35 3.55 -4.10 6.75
CA GLY A 35 2.53 -4.11 5.70
C GLY A 35 1.15 -3.65 6.19
N ARG A 36 0.73 -4.07 7.39
CA ARG A 36 -0.53 -3.59 7.99
C ARG A 36 -0.45 -2.13 8.40
N ALA A 37 0.68 -1.69 8.94
CA ALA A 37 0.88 -0.29 9.34
C ALA A 37 0.88 0.65 8.12
N ASP A 38 1.45 0.23 6.99
CA ASP A 38 1.46 0.99 5.75
C ASP A 38 0.07 1.07 5.14
N GLN A 39 -0.70 -0.04 5.14
CA GLN A 39 -2.11 -0.04 4.74
C GLN A 39 -2.92 0.93 5.61
N ALA A 40 -2.81 0.85 6.93
CA ALA A 40 -3.53 1.72 7.85
C ALA A 40 -3.16 3.20 7.67
N LYS A 41 -1.88 3.52 7.43
CA LYS A 41 -1.44 4.88 7.10
C LYS A 41 -2.02 5.37 5.77
N GLY A 42 -2.09 4.51 4.76
CA GLY A 42 -2.69 4.79 3.46
C GLY A 42 -4.18 5.12 3.58
N ASP A 43 -4.94 4.24 4.25
CA ASP A 43 -6.37 4.44 4.53
C ASP A 43 -6.61 5.74 5.32
N LEU A 44 -5.79 6.01 6.34
CA LEU A 44 -5.90 7.23 7.14
C LEU A 44 -5.60 8.50 6.31
N LYS A 45 -4.61 8.45 5.40
CA LYS A 45 -4.32 9.54 4.48
C LYS A 45 -5.47 9.78 3.50
N GLN A 46 -6.01 8.72 2.90
CA GLN A 46 -7.17 8.84 2.00
C GLN A 46 -8.39 9.39 2.72
N ALA A 47 -8.70 8.89 3.92
CA ALA A 47 -9.80 9.43 4.71
C ALA A 47 -9.58 10.90 5.05
N LYS A 48 -8.35 11.29 5.41
CA LYS A 48 -7.99 12.68 5.70
C LYS A 48 -8.11 13.59 4.48
N GLU A 49 -7.69 13.13 3.30
CA GLU A 49 -7.87 13.88 2.05
C GLU A 49 -9.33 14.00 1.68
N ASN A 50 -10.11 12.91 1.73
CA ASN A 50 -11.55 12.94 1.45
C ASN A 50 -12.29 13.91 2.37
N VAL A 51 -11.97 13.89 3.66
CA VAL A 51 -12.51 14.85 4.64
C VAL A 51 -12.10 16.26 4.24
N LYS A 52 -10.81 16.51 4.00
CA LYS A 52 -10.32 17.85 3.65
C LYS A 52 -10.96 18.38 2.36
N ASP A 53 -11.16 17.53 1.36
CA ASP A 53 -11.79 17.86 0.08
C ASP A 53 -13.27 18.22 0.27
N ALA A 54 -14.01 17.42 1.06
CA ALA A 54 -15.40 17.70 1.41
C ALA A 54 -15.58 19.00 2.21
N PHE A 55 -14.59 19.39 3.01
CA PHE A 55 -14.59 20.66 3.76
C PHE A 55 -14.04 21.85 2.97
N ARG A 56 -13.47 21.63 1.78
CA ARG A 56 -12.91 22.70 0.93
C ARG A 56 -13.86 23.13 -0.19
N ASN A 57 -15.05 22.54 -0.26
CA ASN A 57 -16.14 22.95 -1.14
C ASN A 57 -17.08 23.94 -0.45
#